data_AF-A0A369M2Y0-F1
#
_entry.id   AF-A0A369M2Y0-F1
#
_cell.length_a   1.000
_cell.length_b   1.000
_cell.length_c   1.000
_cell.angle_alpha   90.00
_cell.angle_beta   90.00
_cell.angle_gamma   90.00
#
_symmetry.space_group_name_H-M   'P 1'
#
loop_
_entity.id
_entity.type
_entity.pdbx_description
1 polymer ?
#
loop_
_entity_poly.entity_id
_entity_poly.type
_entity_poly.pdbx_seq_one_letter_code
_entity_poly.pdbx_strand_id
1 'polypeptide(L)'
;MNLKAIDAALAAYREKLDEGDVARLEFFRKLWGALDEAAADAPAAEGWDAPRAEDLRTWFAAGEPVLAHAPATVGAAPFAAALERASACAAAHGGFAAGTAEALGRTRWDRIVAASPLEQAGSDPAAYLGALAELLVDDGMTEDQARTAALVAALALRSQLEEPARAAARALEQAGCDAPHPLACPVCGGAPVAGRVGGESFTQGRGKTLWCAQCGTSWEVERVRCARCGTQNQAHLHYYNVEGDDAHRIATCDECGGYLRTVYADDALAPFSFEVEDVIMARLDAIAAERG
;
A
#
# COMPACT_ATOMS: atom_id res chain seq x y z
N MET A 1 2.64 -9.94 -5.28
CA MET A 1 2.18 -8.86 -6.17
C MET A 1 1.94 -9.47 -7.54
N ASN A 2 1.01 -8.95 -8.35
CA ASN A 2 0.80 -9.50 -9.69
C ASN A 2 1.81 -8.90 -10.69
N LEU A 3 3.03 -9.47 -10.76
CA LEU A 3 4.09 -8.97 -11.65
C LEU A 3 3.68 -8.94 -13.12
N LYS A 4 2.83 -9.87 -13.57
CA LYS A 4 2.33 -9.89 -14.95
C LYS A 4 1.44 -8.68 -15.26
N ALA A 5 0.56 -8.30 -14.32
CA ALA A 5 -0.28 -7.11 -14.47
C ALA A 5 0.57 -5.83 -14.41
N ILE A 6 1.56 -5.79 -13.52
CA ILE A 6 2.53 -4.69 -13.41
C ILE A 6 3.29 -4.52 -14.73
N ASP A 7 3.87 -5.59 -15.28
CA ASP A 7 4.63 -5.54 -16.55
C ASP A 7 3.78 -5.05 -17.72
N ALA A 8 2.50 -5.44 -17.75
CA ALA A 8 1.57 -4.98 -18.76
C ALA A 8 1.24 -3.47 -18.61
N ALA A 9 1.05 -2.98 -17.38
CA ALA A 9 0.83 -1.57 -17.12
C ALA A 9 2.08 -0.71 -17.42
N LEU A 10 3.28 -1.18 -17.03
CA LEU A 10 4.56 -0.53 -17.33
C LEU A 10 4.77 -0.34 -18.84
N ALA A 11 4.37 -1.33 -19.65
CA ALA A 11 4.49 -1.25 -21.10
C ALA A 11 3.67 -0.09 -21.70
N ALA A 12 2.54 0.29 -21.09
CA ALA A 12 1.72 1.41 -21.55
C ALA A 12 2.38 2.78 -21.31
N TYR A 13 3.29 2.86 -20.32
CA TYR A 13 3.95 4.09 -19.90
C TYR A 13 5.31 4.38 -20.59
N ARG A 14 5.89 3.38 -21.28
CA ARG A 14 7.28 3.40 -21.77
C ARG A 14 7.71 4.64 -22.57
N GLU A 15 6.79 5.27 -23.31
CA GLU A 15 7.08 6.41 -24.19
C GLU A 15 6.46 7.73 -23.69
N LYS A 16 5.86 7.72 -22.49
CA LYS A 16 5.06 8.85 -21.96
C LYS A 16 5.66 9.51 -20.72
N LEU A 17 6.76 8.97 -20.21
CA LEU A 17 7.36 9.40 -18.95
C LEU A 17 8.70 10.09 -19.21
N ASP A 18 9.05 11.01 -18.30
CA ASP A 18 10.39 11.55 -18.24
C ASP A 18 11.40 10.52 -17.70
N GLU A 19 12.69 10.83 -17.84
CA GLU A 19 13.77 9.93 -17.42
C GLU A 19 13.73 9.60 -15.91
N GLY A 20 13.24 10.53 -15.08
CA GLY A 20 13.15 10.34 -13.63
C GLY A 20 12.04 9.36 -13.24
N ASP A 21 10.87 9.48 -13.85
CA ASP A 21 9.74 8.56 -13.66
C ASP A 21 10.07 7.15 -14.19
N VAL A 22 10.77 7.05 -15.33
CA VAL A 22 11.27 5.77 -15.85
C VAL A 22 12.24 5.11 -14.86
N ALA A 23 13.25 5.84 -14.38
CA ALA A 23 14.21 5.31 -13.42
C ALA A 23 13.55 4.84 -12.12
N ARG A 24 12.53 5.58 -11.64
CA ARG A 24 11.75 5.20 -10.45
C ARG A 24 10.98 3.90 -10.68
N LEU A 25 10.29 3.75 -11.82
CA LEU A 25 9.57 2.53 -12.14
C LEU A 25 10.50 1.33 -12.31
N GLU A 26 11.66 1.51 -12.95
CA GLU A 26 12.67 0.45 -13.07
C GLU A 26 13.17 -0.02 -11.71
N PHE A 27 13.42 0.91 -10.78
CA PHE A 27 13.76 0.59 -9.39
C PHE A 27 12.66 -0.23 -8.71
N PHE A 28 11.41 0.25 -8.70
CA PHE A 28 10.31 -0.46 -8.07
C PHE A 28 10.05 -1.82 -8.72
N ARG A 29 10.20 -1.94 -10.03
CA ARG A 29 10.07 -3.22 -10.72
C ARG A 29 11.12 -4.25 -10.28
N LYS A 30 12.36 -3.83 -10.07
CA LYS A 30 13.43 -4.67 -9.49
C LYS A 30 13.09 -5.05 -8.05
N LEU A 31 12.60 -4.10 -7.25
CA LEU A 31 12.21 -4.34 -5.86
C LEU A 31 11.05 -5.35 -5.74
N TRP A 32 10.01 -5.20 -6.56
CA TRP A 32 8.90 -6.15 -6.62
C TRP A 32 9.33 -7.53 -7.10
N GLY A 33 10.28 -7.60 -8.04
CA GLY A 33 10.90 -8.85 -8.48
C GLY A 33 11.64 -9.56 -7.35
N ALA A 34 12.47 -8.83 -6.60
CA ALA A 34 13.21 -9.40 -5.46
C ALA A 34 12.27 -9.96 -4.37
N LEU A 35 11.12 -9.32 -4.14
CA LEU A 35 10.10 -9.77 -3.19
C LEU A 35 9.32 -11.00 -3.70
N ASP A 36 9.02 -11.06 -5.00
CA ASP A 36 8.38 -12.22 -5.63
C ASP A 36 9.30 -13.45 -5.57
N GLU A 37 10.59 -13.28 -5.86
CA GLU A 37 11.60 -14.33 -5.70
C GLU A 37 11.72 -14.78 -4.24
N ALA A 38 11.70 -13.84 -3.29
CA ALA A 38 11.72 -14.17 -1.86
C ALA A 38 10.51 -15.02 -1.45
N ALA A 39 9.32 -14.69 -1.96
CA ALA A 39 8.10 -15.43 -1.69
C ALA A 39 8.12 -16.83 -2.35
N ALA A 40 8.69 -16.95 -3.56
CA ALA A 40 8.83 -18.23 -4.25
C ALA A 40 9.79 -19.20 -3.55
N ASP A 41 10.83 -18.67 -2.89
CA ASP A 41 11.81 -19.46 -2.14
C ASP A 41 11.34 -19.80 -0.70
N ALA A 42 10.30 -19.13 -0.22
CA ALA A 42 9.74 -19.38 1.10
C ALA A 42 8.99 -20.73 1.15
N PRO A 43 8.96 -21.41 2.31
CA PRO A 43 8.00 -22.48 2.53
C PRO A 43 6.58 -21.99 2.25
N ALA A 44 5.71 -22.89 1.78
CA ALA A 44 4.29 -22.57 1.62
C ALA A 44 3.75 -21.96 2.92
N ALA A 45 3.13 -20.79 2.81
CA ALA A 45 2.55 -20.11 3.96
C ALA A 45 1.51 -21.01 4.62
N GLU A 46 1.42 -20.92 5.95
CA GLU A 46 0.27 -21.48 6.64
C GLU A 46 -1.00 -20.83 6.08
N GLY A 47 -2.00 -21.65 5.77
CA GLY A 47 -3.27 -21.15 5.29
C GLY A 47 -3.90 -20.19 6.30
N TRP A 48 -4.56 -19.15 5.82
CA TRP A 48 -5.38 -18.27 6.65
C TRP A 48 -6.84 -18.69 6.56
N ASP A 49 -7.44 -19.03 7.70
CA ASP A 49 -8.82 -19.47 7.78
C ASP A 49 -9.77 -18.27 7.84
N ALA A 50 -10.71 -18.22 6.88
CA ALA A 50 -11.69 -17.17 6.82
C ALA A 50 -12.66 -17.23 8.03
N PRO A 51 -12.86 -16.11 8.75
CA PRO A 51 -13.86 -16.01 9.80
C PRO A 51 -15.28 -16.25 9.28
N ARG A 52 -16.21 -16.56 10.19
CA ARG A 52 -17.61 -16.77 9.81
C ARG A 52 -18.23 -15.47 9.32
N ALA A 53 -19.15 -15.56 8.38
CA ALA A 53 -19.82 -14.39 7.79
C ALA A 53 -20.54 -13.50 8.84
N GLU A 54 -21.02 -14.08 9.94
CA GLU A 54 -21.63 -13.32 11.05
C GLU A 54 -20.61 -12.44 11.79
N ASP A 55 -19.42 -13.00 12.07
CA ASP A 55 -18.34 -12.29 12.73
C ASP A 55 -17.83 -11.16 11.81
N LEU A 56 -17.64 -11.46 10.51
CA LEU A 56 -17.24 -10.48 9.50
C LEU A 56 -18.21 -9.29 9.38
N ARG A 57 -19.53 -9.55 9.34
CA ARG A 57 -20.54 -8.47 9.31
C ARG A 57 -20.50 -7.62 10.57
N THR A 58 -20.27 -8.25 11.72
CA THR A 58 -20.19 -7.56 13.02
C THR A 58 -19.01 -6.59 13.06
N TRP A 59 -17.80 -7.07 12.75
CA TRP A 59 -16.60 -6.25 12.74
C TRP A 59 -16.65 -5.15 11.68
N PHE A 60 -17.11 -5.49 10.47
CA PHE A 60 -17.25 -4.51 9.40
C PHE A 60 -18.21 -3.37 9.76
N ALA A 61 -19.36 -3.68 10.36
CA ALA A 61 -20.31 -2.67 10.83
C ALA A 61 -19.75 -1.79 11.96
N ALA A 62 -18.84 -2.33 12.78
CA ALA A 62 -18.12 -1.59 13.82
C ALA A 62 -16.93 -0.76 13.26
N GLY A 63 -16.59 -0.93 11.98
CA GLY A 63 -15.41 -0.30 11.37
C GLY A 63 -14.09 -0.96 11.80
N GLU A 64 -14.14 -2.19 12.31
CA GLU A 64 -12.98 -2.94 12.78
C GLU A 64 -12.42 -3.82 11.64
N PRO A 65 -11.10 -3.78 11.39
CA PRO A 65 -10.50 -4.53 10.29
C PRO A 65 -10.41 -6.02 10.60
N VAL A 66 -10.61 -6.87 9.59
CA VAL A 66 -10.63 -8.33 9.74
C VAL A 66 -9.37 -8.88 10.43
N LEU A 67 -8.19 -8.40 10.05
CA LEU A 67 -6.92 -8.89 10.59
C LEU A 67 -6.71 -8.54 12.07
N ALA A 68 -7.39 -7.52 12.62
CA ALA A 68 -7.33 -7.23 14.05
C ALA A 68 -8.02 -8.33 14.89
N HIS A 69 -9.01 -9.04 14.31
CA HIS A 69 -9.72 -10.13 14.98
C HIS A 69 -9.26 -11.51 14.53
N ALA A 70 -8.75 -11.64 13.31
CA ALA A 70 -8.23 -12.85 12.73
C ALA A 70 -6.84 -12.58 12.12
N PRO A 71 -5.78 -12.46 12.95
CA PRO A 71 -4.45 -12.11 12.49
C PRO A 71 -3.88 -13.08 11.45
N ALA A 72 -3.14 -12.55 10.48
CA ALA A 72 -2.36 -13.36 9.56
C ALA A 72 -1.06 -13.83 10.23
N THR A 73 -0.65 -15.07 10.02
CA THR A 73 0.67 -15.54 10.48
C THR A 73 1.76 -14.95 9.60
N VAL A 74 2.68 -14.18 10.19
CA VAL A 74 3.89 -13.70 9.52
C VAL A 74 5.08 -14.54 10.00
N GLY A 75 5.64 -15.36 9.11
CA GLY A 75 6.78 -16.21 9.44
C GLY A 75 8.07 -15.38 9.60
N ALA A 76 8.74 -15.49 10.75
CA ALA A 76 9.95 -14.71 11.05
C ALA A 76 11.07 -14.90 10.01
N ALA A 77 11.38 -16.16 9.68
CA ALA A 77 12.42 -16.49 8.70
C ALA A 77 12.10 -16.01 7.26
N PRO A 78 10.94 -16.35 6.66
CA PRO A 78 10.62 -15.87 5.32
C PRO A 78 10.48 -14.35 5.25
N PHE A 79 9.97 -13.70 6.31
CA PHE A 79 9.90 -12.24 6.36
C PHE A 79 11.28 -11.58 6.46
N ALA A 80 12.18 -12.09 7.31
CA ALA A 80 13.56 -11.62 7.35
C ALA A 80 14.28 -11.80 6.01
N ALA A 81 14.11 -12.94 5.34
CA ALA A 81 14.69 -13.17 4.01
C ALA A 81 14.14 -12.18 2.95
N ALA A 82 12.84 -11.87 2.99
CA ALA A 82 12.24 -10.85 2.13
C ALA A 82 12.81 -9.46 2.42
N LEU A 83 13.00 -9.09 3.69
CA LEU A 83 13.63 -7.84 4.10
C LEU A 83 15.08 -7.72 3.63
N GLU A 84 15.87 -8.79 3.75
CA GLU A 84 17.27 -8.82 3.29
C GLU A 84 17.34 -8.57 1.78
N ARG A 85 16.52 -9.29 0.99
CA ARG A 85 16.49 -9.13 -0.47
C ARG A 85 16.01 -7.75 -0.90
N ALA A 86 14.92 -7.28 -0.29
CA ALA A 86 14.36 -5.98 -0.57
C ALA A 86 15.34 -4.85 -0.21
N SER A 87 16.01 -4.95 0.92
CA SER A 87 16.99 -3.95 1.39
C SER A 87 18.27 -3.96 0.55
N ALA A 88 18.76 -5.14 0.13
CA ALA A 88 19.89 -5.23 -0.79
C ALA A 88 19.55 -4.62 -2.16
N CYS A 89 18.34 -4.87 -2.69
CA CYS A 89 17.86 -4.26 -3.92
C CYS A 89 17.73 -2.73 -3.78
N ALA A 90 17.12 -2.27 -2.67
CA ALA A 90 16.98 -0.87 -2.32
C ALA A 90 18.34 -0.15 -2.21
N ALA A 91 19.31 -0.74 -1.53
CA ALA A 91 20.66 -0.19 -1.41
C ALA A 91 21.38 -0.10 -2.77
N ALA A 92 21.22 -1.10 -3.64
CA ALA A 92 21.90 -1.15 -4.93
C ALA A 92 21.25 -0.28 -6.03
N HIS A 93 19.93 -0.09 -5.97
CA HIS A 93 19.15 0.46 -7.08
C HIS A 93 18.25 1.63 -6.72
N GLY A 94 18.06 1.94 -5.44
CA GLY A 94 17.12 2.97 -4.99
C GLY A 94 17.63 4.42 -5.09
N GLY A 95 18.89 4.63 -5.48
CA GLY A 95 19.46 5.97 -5.62
C GLY A 95 19.58 6.75 -4.30
N PHE A 96 19.57 6.05 -3.16
CA PHE A 96 19.66 6.68 -1.84
C PHE A 96 21.06 7.27 -1.57
N ALA A 97 21.13 8.17 -0.58
CA ALA A 97 22.40 8.64 -0.05
C ALA A 97 23.27 7.47 0.45
N ALA A 98 24.59 7.58 0.29
CA ALA A 98 25.53 6.49 0.59
C ALA A 98 25.36 5.91 1.99
N GLY A 99 25.13 6.75 3.00
CA GLY A 99 24.89 6.30 4.38
C GLY A 99 23.61 5.48 4.53
N THR A 100 22.54 5.79 3.77
CA THR A 100 21.29 5.01 3.79
C THR A 100 21.45 3.67 3.09
N ALA A 101 22.13 3.64 1.95
CA ALA A 101 22.43 2.39 1.25
C ALA A 101 23.33 1.46 2.11
N GLU A 102 24.33 2.03 2.79
CA GLU A 102 25.19 1.29 3.73
C GLU A 102 24.38 0.76 4.92
N ALA A 103 23.50 1.59 5.51
CA ALA A 103 22.64 1.17 6.60
C ALA A 103 21.75 -0.02 6.21
N LEU A 104 21.04 0.08 5.08
CA LEU A 104 20.19 -1.01 4.56
C LEU A 104 20.97 -2.31 4.32
N GLY A 105 22.20 -2.20 3.79
CA GLY A 105 23.04 -3.35 3.47
C GLY A 105 23.72 -4.00 4.68
N ARG A 106 24.02 -3.25 5.75
CA ARG A 106 24.67 -3.79 6.96
C ARG A 106 23.67 -4.36 7.97
N THR A 107 22.40 -3.97 7.90
CA THR A 107 21.37 -4.40 8.85
C THR A 107 21.18 -5.91 8.84
N ARG A 108 21.15 -6.48 10.05
CA ARG A 108 20.91 -7.90 10.28
C ARG A 108 19.42 -8.13 10.49
N TRP A 109 18.68 -8.21 9.39
CA TRP A 109 17.23 -8.30 9.40
C TRP A 109 16.69 -9.52 10.14
N ASP A 110 17.42 -10.64 10.13
CA ASP A 110 17.17 -11.80 10.99
C ASP A 110 17.05 -11.43 12.48
N ARG A 111 17.96 -10.58 12.96
CA ARG A 111 17.98 -10.13 14.36
C ARG A 111 16.92 -9.08 14.64
N ILE A 112 16.74 -8.13 13.72
CA ILE A 112 15.72 -7.08 13.85
C ILE A 112 14.33 -7.71 13.93
N VAL A 113 13.99 -8.64 13.04
CA VAL A 113 12.71 -9.35 13.07
C VAL A 113 12.53 -10.12 14.38
N ALA A 114 13.57 -10.82 14.85
CA ALA A 114 13.51 -11.57 16.11
C ALA A 114 13.32 -10.67 17.35
N ALA A 115 13.76 -9.41 17.31
CA ALA A 115 13.57 -8.44 18.38
C ALA A 115 12.31 -7.59 18.24
N SER A 116 11.64 -7.64 17.07
CA SER A 116 10.42 -6.89 16.78
C SER A 116 9.17 -7.57 17.36
N PRO A 117 8.06 -6.82 17.58
CA PRO A 117 6.78 -7.40 17.98
C PRO A 117 6.09 -8.06 16.77
N LEU A 118 6.68 -9.13 16.23
CA LEU A 118 6.29 -9.73 14.95
C LEU A 118 4.80 -10.15 14.90
N GLU A 119 4.22 -10.53 16.03
CA GLU A 119 2.80 -10.86 16.14
C GLU A 119 1.87 -9.69 15.73
N GLN A 120 2.33 -8.43 15.87
CA GLN A 120 1.57 -7.26 15.42
C GLN A 120 1.57 -7.14 13.89
N ALA A 121 2.58 -7.65 13.20
CA ALA A 121 2.70 -7.54 11.75
C ALA A 121 1.51 -8.17 11.01
N GLY A 122 0.86 -9.16 11.63
CA GLY A 122 -0.30 -9.87 11.12
C GLY A 122 -1.66 -9.28 11.50
N SER A 123 -1.73 -8.42 12.52
CA SER A 123 -2.98 -7.89 13.08
C SER A 123 -3.12 -6.37 12.92
N ASP A 124 -2.03 -5.65 13.14
CA ASP A 124 -1.88 -4.21 12.93
C ASP A 124 -0.53 -3.92 12.24
N PRO A 125 -0.46 -4.11 10.91
CA PRO A 125 0.78 -3.93 10.16
C PRO A 125 1.33 -2.50 10.25
N ALA A 126 0.46 -1.49 10.44
CA ALA A 126 0.86 -0.10 10.54
C ALA A 126 1.57 0.17 11.88
N ALA A 127 1.00 -0.33 12.99
CA ALA A 127 1.66 -0.25 14.30
C ALA A 127 2.99 -1.02 14.31
N TYR A 128 3.03 -2.21 13.68
CA TYR A 128 4.25 -2.99 13.55
C TYR A 128 5.38 -2.22 12.86
N LEU A 129 5.08 -1.55 11.73
CA LEU A 129 6.08 -0.78 10.99
C LEU A 129 6.59 0.44 11.78
N GLY A 130 5.74 1.05 12.61
CA GLY A 130 6.14 2.09 13.56
C GLY A 130 7.16 1.57 14.58
N ALA A 131 6.82 0.45 15.24
CA ALA A 131 7.72 -0.19 16.22
C ALA A 131 9.03 -0.68 15.58
N LEU A 132 8.96 -1.20 14.34
CA LEU A 132 10.15 -1.61 13.59
C LEU A 132 11.07 -0.40 13.30
N ALA A 133 10.50 0.75 12.93
CA ALA A 133 11.29 1.96 12.68
C ALA A 133 12.00 2.44 13.96
N GLU A 134 11.32 2.43 15.10
CA GLU A 134 11.93 2.74 16.41
C GLU A 134 13.08 1.78 16.74
N LEU A 135 12.86 0.48 16.55
CA LEU A 135 13.90 -0.54 16.76
C LEU A 135 15.13 -0.35 15.85
N LEU A 136 14.93 0.08 14.61
CA LEU A 136 16.03 0.38 13.68
C LEU A 136 16.83 1.61 14.13
N VAL A 137 16.18 2.61 14.72
CA VAL A 137 16.88 3.76 15.34
C VAL A 137 17.71 3.29 16.54
N ASP A 138 17.14 2.45 17.39
CA ASP A 138 17.86 1.87 18.53
C ASP A 138 19.05 0.99 18.11
N ASP A 139 18.99 0.35 16.94
CA ASP A 139 20.08 -0.40 16.30
C ASP A 139 21.10 0.50 15.56
N GLY A 140 20.97 1.83 15.70
CA GLY A 140 21.95 2.81 15.24
C GLY A 140 21.72 3.33 13.83
N MET A 141 20.49 3.24 13.29
CA MET A 141 20.08 4.09 12.17
C MET A 141 19.74 5.51 12.64
N THR A 142 19.95 6.49 11.79
CA THR A 142 19.28 7.80 11.93
C THR A 142 17.78 7.66 11.67
N GLU A 143 16.98 8.60 12.13
CA GLU A 143 15.52 8.58 11.88
C GLU A 143 15.18 8.53 10.38
N ASP A 144 15.91 9.26 9.54
CA ASP A 144 15.69 9.27 8.08
C ASP A 144 16.00 7.90 7.45
N GLN A 145 17.06 7.26 7.90
CA GLN A 145 17.43 5.91 7.46
C GLN A 145 16.38 4.88 7.92
N ALA A 146 15.95 4.95 9.18
CA ALA A 146 14.92 4.08 9.72
C ALA A 146 13.58 4.24 8.99
N ARG A 147 13.17 5.48 8.66
CA ARG A 147 11.97 5.72 7.85
C ARG A 147 12.09 5.11 6.45
N THR A 148 13.24 5.27 5.79
CA THR A 148 13.49 4.65 4.47
C THR A 148 13.44 3.13 4.55
N ALA A 149 14.07 2.55 5.57
CA ALA A 149 14.08 1.12 5.83
C ALA A 149 12.68 0.58 6.16
N ALA A 150 11.87 1.33 6.89
CA ALA A 150 10.47 1.00 7.16
C ALA A 150 9.60 1.00 5.88
N LEU A 151 9.86 1.87 4.90
CA LEU A 151 9.18 1.83 3.60
C LEU A 151 9.52 0.55 2.82
N VAL A 152 10.78 0.13 2.85
CA VAL A 152 11.21 -1.16 2.27
C VAL A 152 10.53 -2.33 3.01
N ALA A 153 10.47 -2.24 4.34
CA ALA A 153 9.82 -3.23 5.18
C ALA A 153 8.31 -3.32 4.94
N ALA A 154 7.63 -2.21 4.64
CA ALA A 154 6.21 -2.20 4.31
C ALA A 154 5.91 -3.05 3.06
N LEU A 155 6.75 -2.95 2.03
CA LEU A 155 6.62 -3.77 0.81
C LEU A 155 6.95 -5.25 1.07
N ALA A 156 7.96 -5.53 1.89
CA ALA A 156 8.28 -6.90 2.31
C ALA A 156 7.13 -7.51 3.13
N LEU A 157 6.52 -6.75 4.03
CA LEU A 157 5.41 -7.21 4.85
C LEU A 157 4.15 -7.41 4.00
N ARG A 158 3.90 -6.52 3.04
CA ARG A 158 2.82 -6.68 2.06
C ARG A 158 2.90 -8.03 1.35
N SER A 159 4.09 -8.49 0.96
CA SER A 159 4.23 -9.78 0.28
C SER A 159 3.82 -10.97 1.16
N GLN A 160 3.92 -10.84 2.49
CA GLN A 160 3.45 -11.85 3.45
C GLN A 160 1.93 -11.79 3.65
N LEU A 161 1.34 -10.58 3.57
CA LEU A 161 -0.08 -10.36 3.87
C LEU A 161 -0.99 -10.53 2.64
N GLU A 162 -0.45 -10.60 1.43
CA GLU A 162 -1.22 -10.50 0.20
C GLU A 162 -2.23 -11.64 0.02
N GLU A 163 -1.86 -12.87 0.39
CA GLU A 163 -2.77 -14.03 0.34
C GLU A 163 -3.87 -13.98 1.41
N PRO A 164 -3.56 -13.82 2.72
CA PRO A 164 -4.56 -13.58 3.75
C PRO A 164 -5.49 -12.41 3.42
N ALA A 165 -4.95 -11.30 2.90
CA ALA A 165 -5.74 -10.13 2.57
C ALA A 165 -6.71 -10.38 1.42
N ARG A 166 -6.28 -11.11 0.39
CA ARG A 166 -7.16 -11.56 -0.69
C ARG A 166 -8.26 -12.50 -0.19
N ALA A 167 -7.94 -13.40 0.74
CA ALA A 167 -8.93 -14.30 1.34
C ALA A 167 -9.94 -13.51 2.18
N ALA A 168 -9.48 -12.59 3.03
CA ALA A 168 -10.32 -11.72 3.83
C ALA A 168 -11.23 -10.82 2.98
N ALA A 169 -10.70 -10.21 1.92
CA ALA A 169 -11.49 -9.38 1.00
C ALA A 169 -12.62 -10.19 0.31
N ARG A 170 -12.32 -11.40 -0.17
CA ARG A 170 -13.33 -12.30 -0.74
C ARG A 170 -14.37 -12.73 0.30
N ALA A 171 -13.96 -12.97 1.54
CA ALA A 171 -14.87 -13.36 2.61
C ALA A 171 -15.83 -12.22 2.98
N LEU A 172 -15.35 -10.96 3.00
CA LEU A 172 -16.20 -9.78 3.19
C LEU A 172 -17.23 -9.64 2.06
N GLU A 173 -16.80 -9.79 0.80
CA GLU A 173 -17.69 -9.76 -0.36
C GLU A 173 -18.77 -10.85 -0.27
N GLN A 174 -18.39 -12.10 0.02
CA GLN A 174 -19.32 -13.22 0.18
C GLN A 174 -20.26 -13.07 1.38
N ALA A 175 -19.81 -12.39 2.44
CA ALA A 175 -20.63 -12.10 3.61
C ALA A 175 -21.65 -10.96 3.39
N GLY A 176 -21.56 -10.26 2.25
CA GLY A 176 -22.42 -9.12 1.93
C GLY A 176 -22.03 -7.85 2.70
N CYS A 177 -20.75 -7.66 3.00
CA CYS A 177 -20.26 -6.47 3.68
C CYS A 177 -20.02 -5.33 2.67
N ASP A 178 -21.09 -4.63 2.30
CA ASP A 178 -21.07 -3.51 1.34
C ASP A 178 -21.31 -2.14 1.99
N ALA A 179 -21.89 -2.08 3.19
CA ALA A 179 -22.12 -0.86 3.95
C ALA A 179 -21.91 -1.04 5.47
N PRO A 180 -21.48 0.02 6.20
CA PRO A 180 -21.07 1.32 5.68
C PRO A 180 -19.73 1.25 4.93
N HIS A 181 -19.49 2.13 3.96
CA HIS A 181 -18.21 2.17 3.24
C HIS A 181 -17.08 2.68 4.16
N PRO A 182 -16.07 1.86 4.49
CA PRO A 182 -15.06 2.21 5.47
C PRO A 182 -14.04 3.22 4.91
N LEU A 183 -13.51 4.09 5.76
CA LEU A 183 -12.45 5.05 5.39
C LEU A 183 -11.05 4.43 5.46
N ALA A 184 -10.88 3.44 6.34
CA ALA A 184 -9.69 2.62 6.43
C ALA A 184 -9.90 1.29 5.69
N CYS A 185 -8.81 0.59 5.40
CA CYS A 185 -8.87 -0.73 4.80
C CYS A 185 -9.67 -1.70 5.70
N PRO A 186 -10.77 -2.32 5.22
CA PRO A 186 -11.56 -3.24 6.04
C PRO A 186 -10.82 -4.55 6.36
N VAL A 187 -9.67 -4.80 5.70
CA VAL A 187 -8.86 -5.98 5.92
C VAL A 187 -7.80 -5.72 6.99
N CYS A 188 -6.96 -4.69 6.84
CA CYS A 188 -5.80 -4.49 7.72
C CYS A 188 -5.84 -3.19 8.53
N GLY A 189 -6.85 -2.34 8.37
CA GLY A 189 -6.95 -1.05 9.06
C GLY A 189 -6.08 0.06 8.48
N GLY A 190 -5.20 -0.24 7.52
CA GLY A 190 -4.33 0.74 6.88
C GLY A 190 -5.10 1.84 6.14
N ALA A 191 -4.54 3.05 6.14
CA ALA A 191 -5.09 4.17 5.38
C ALA A 191 -4.98 3.91 3.85
N PRO A 192 -5.92 4.45 3.05
CA PRO A 192 -5.82 4.40 1.60
C PRO A 192 -4.67 5.30 1.12
N VAL A 193 -3.85 4.81 0.18
CA VAL A 193 -2.73 5.60 -0.40
C VAL A 193 -3.07 6.17 -1.78
N ALA A 194 -4.06 5.57 -2.44
CA ALA A 194 -4.54 5.97 -3.75
C ALA A 194 -6.05 5.74 -3.88
N GLY A 195 -6.68 6.56 -4.72
CA GLY A 195 -8.05 6.37 -5.19
C GLY A 195 -8.09 6.10 -6.69
N ARG A 196 -9.16 5.47 -7.15
CA ARG A 196 -9.52 5.37 -8.56
C ARG A 196 -10.97 5.76 -8.72
N VAL A 197 -11.25 6.57 -9.73
CA VAL A 197 -12.58 7.11 -10.01
C VAL A 197 -13.00 6.70 -11.42
N GLY A 198 -14.16 6.04 -11.54
CA GLY A 198 -14.64 5.47 -12.81
C GLY A 198 -14.25 3.99 -13.00
N GLY A 199 -14.53 3.44 -14.18
CA GLY A 199 -14.46 1.99 -14.45
C GLY A 199 -15.77 1.26 -14.15
N GLU A 200 -15.75 -0.08 -14.22
CA GLU A 200 -16.88 -0.94 -13.85
C GLU A 200 -17.10 -0.85 -12.33
N SER A 201 -18.04 -0.02 -11.88
CA SER A 201 -18.49 0.03 -10.47
C SER A 201 -19.95 -0.40 -10.39
N PHE A 202 -20.29 -1.16 -9.35
CA PHE A 202 -21.63 -1.70 -9.10
C PHE A 202 -22.63 -0.63 -8.63
N THR A 203 -22.15 0.56 -8.27
CA THR A 203 -22.99 1.69 -7.87
C THR A 203 -23.25 2.61 -9.06
N GLN A 204 -24.53 2.85 -9.35
CA GLN A 204 -25.04 3.72 -10.42
C GLN A 204 -24.46 5.14 -10.29
N GLY A 205 -23.35 5.44 -10.98
CA GLY A 205 -22.78 6.80 -11.04
C GLY A 205 -21.38 6.96 -10.43
N ARG A 206 -20.42 6.16 -10.91
CA ARG A 206 -18.95 6.29 -10.74
C ARG A 206 -18.48 6.46 -9.29
N GLY A 207 -18.73 5.42 -8.50
CA GLY A 207 -18.11 5.17 -7.19
C GLY A 207 -16.58 5.24 -7.24
N LYS A 208 -15.98 5.59 -6.11
CA LYS A 208 -14.54 5.75 -5.95
C LYS A 208 -14.00 4.49 -5.29
N THR A 209 -13.02 3.85 -5.90
CA THR A 209 -12.30 2.72 -5.31
C THR A 209 -11.08 3.26 -4.56
N LEU A 210 -10.89 2.88 -3.31
CA LEU A 210 -9.69 3.11 -2.54
C LEU A 210 -8.75 1.93 -2.62
N TRP A 211 -7.45 2.15 -2.42
CA TRP A 211 -6.44 1.11 -2.42
C TRP A 211 -5.46 1.25 -1.25
N CYS A 212 -5.19 0.13 -0.58
CA CYS A 212 -4.25 0.05 0.52
C CYS A 212 -2.93 -0.56 0.05
N ALA A 213 -1.83 0.20 0.08
CA ALA A 213 -0.51 -0.33 -0.24
C ALA A 213 0.01 -1.35 0.77
N GLN A 214 -0.53 -1.38 2.00
CA GLN A 214 -0.04 -2.27 3.05
C GLN A 214 -0.41 -3.75 2.81
N CYS A 215 -1.63 -4.01 2.34
CA CYS A 215 -2.10 -5.38 2.09
C CYS A 215 -2.59 -5.61 0.64
N GLY A 216 -2.69 -4.56 -0.17
CA GLY A 216 -3.15 -4.61 -1.56
C GLY A 216 -4.67 -4.65 -1.74
N THR A 217 -5.46 -4.63 -0.66
CA THR A 217 -6.92 -4.61 -0.74
C THR A 217 -7.42 -3.32 -1.36
N SER A 218 -8.44 -3.44 -2.20
CA SER A 218 -9.23 -2.32 -2.71
C SER A 218 -10.68 -2.43 -2.25
N TRP A 219 -11.34 -1.30 -2.05
CA TRP A 219 -12.74 -1.25 -1.60
C TRP A 219 -13.43 0.02 -2.11
N GLU A 220 -14.75 -0.01 -2.23
CA GLU A 220 -15.53 1.12 -2.72
C GLU A 220 -15.90 2.10 -1.60
N VAL A 221 -15.95 3.38 -1.94
CA VAL A 221 -16.51 4.47 -1.15
C VAL A 221 -17.31 5.41 -2.06
N GLU A 222 -18.12 6.27 -1.45
CA GLU A 222 -18.86 7.29 -2.19
C GLU A 222 -17.90 8.22 -2.93
N ARG A 223 -18.23 8.54 -4.18
CA ARG A 223 -17.43 9.42 -5.03
C ARG A 223 -17.18 10.78 -4.38
N VAL A 224 -18.24 11.34 -3.78
CA VAL A 224 -18.25 12.64 -3.12
C VAL A 224 -18.06 12.43 -1.62
N ARG A 225 -16.86 11.99 -1.25
CA ARG A 225 -16.48 11.79 0.15
C ARG A 225 -14.98 11.94 0.34
N CYS A 226 -14.58 12.66 1.38
CA CYS A 226 -13.18 12.69 1.80
C CYS A 226 -12.76 11.30 2.27
N ALA A 227 -11.72 10.74 1.66
CA ALA A 227 -11.20 9.42 2.03
C ALA A 227 -10.48 9.40 3.39
N ARG A 228 -10.32 10.55 4.05
CA ARG A 228 -9.65 10.69 5.34
C ARG A 228 -10.61 10.96 6.50
N CYS A 229 -11.43 12.02 6.43
CA CYS A 229 -12.38 12.36 7.49
C CYS A 229 -13.82 11.95 7.21
N GLY A 230 -14.14 11.54 5.97
CA GLY A 230 -15.48 11.11 5.60
C GLY A 230 -16.50 12.20 5.33
N THR A 231 -16.12 13.49 5.36
CA THR A 231 -17.04 14.56 4.96
C THR A 231 -17.56 14.35 3.55
N GLN A 232 -18.84 14.60 3.36
CA GLN A 232 -19.53 14.61 2.06
C GLN A 232 -19.90 16.04 1.64
N ASN A 233 -19.42 17.05 2.36
CA ASN A 233 -19.67 18.44 2.01
C ASN A 233 -18.83 18.84 0.79
N GLN A 234 -19.48 18.89 -0.37
CA GLN A 234 -18.86 19.24 -1.65
C GLN A 234 -18.12 20.58 -1.64
N ALA A 235 -18.56 21.54 -0.82
CA ALA A 235 -17.93 22.86 -0.76
C ALA A 235 -16.51 22.81 -0.15
N HIS A 236 -16.16 21.73 0.55
CA HIS A 236 -14.84 21.51 1.16
C HIS A 236 -13.98 20.50 0.42
N LEU A 237 -14.47 19.94 -0.70
CA LEU A 237 -13.76 18.94 -1.50
C LEU A 237 -13.29 19.57 -2.81
N HIS A 238 -11.97 19.65 -2.98
CA HIS A 238 -11.36 20.23 -4.18
C HIS A 238 -10.57 19.19 -4.95
N TYR A 239 -10.47 19.37 -6.27
CA TYR A 239 -9.68 18.51 -7.15
C TYR A 239 -8.73 19.37 -7.96
N TYR A 240 -7.46 19.00 -7.96
CA TYR A 240 -6.43 19.68 -8.73
C TYR A 240 -5.85 18.73 -9.77
N ASN A 241 -5.74 19.24 -11.00
CA ASN A 241 -5.06 18.58 -12.10
C ASN A 241 -3.64 19.14 -12.20
N VAL A 242 -2.69 18.29 -12.58
CA VAL A 242 -1.37 18.74 -12.98
C VAL A 242 -1.39 19.00 -14.48
N GLU A 243 -0.81 20.10 -14.93
CA GLU A 243 -0.76 20.43 -16.36
C GLU A 243 -0.04 19.32 -17.14
N GLY A 244 -0.67 18.82 -18.20
CA GLY A 244 -0.18 17.70 -18.99
C GLY A 244 -0.52 16.31 -18.43
N ASP A 245 -1.26 16.22 -17.33
CA ASP A 245 -1.66 14.96 -16.69
C ASP A 245 -3.15 14.97 -16.30
N ASP A 246 -4.01 14.59 -17.25
CA ASP A 246 -5.47 14.54 -17.05
C ASP A 246 -5.93 13.33 -16.22
N ALA A 247 -5.08 12.29 -16.17
CA ALA A 247 -5.35 11.01 -15.53
C ALA A 247 -5.17 11.05 -14.01
N HIS A 248 -4.22 11.83 -13.50
CA HIS A 248 -3.90 11.87 -12.07
C HIS A 248 -4.27 13.21 -11.44
N ARG A 249 -5.00 13.15 -10.33
CA ARG A 249 -5.51 14.34 -9.64
C ARG A 249 -5.28 14.24 -8.15
N ILE A 250 -5.13 15.40 -7.51
CA ILE A 250 -5.06 15.52 -6.06
C ILE A 250 -6.44 15.94 -5.56
N ALA A 251 -7.10 15.07 -4.81
CA ALA A 251 -8.34 15.40 -4.12
C ALA A 251 -8.02 15.91 -2.70
N THR A 252 -8.32 17.16 -2.37
CA THR A 252 -8.06 17.75 -1.04
C THR A 252 -9.34 18.00 -0.25
N CYS A 253 -9.20 18.17 1.06
CA CYS A 253 -10.30 18.41 1.99
C CYS A 253 -9.98 19.56 2.95
N ASP A 254 -10.76 20.64 2.89
CA ASP A 254 -10.57 21.81 3.77
C ASP A 254 -10.89 21.48 5.25
N GLU A 255 -11.77 20.51 5.50
CA GLU A 255 -12.16 20.17 6.88
C GLU A 255 -11.05 19.45 7.66
N CYS A 256 -10.22 18.65 6.98
CA CYS A 256 -9.19 17.86 7.65
C CYS A 256 -7.76 18.15 7.18
N GLY A 257 -7.60 19.06 6.21
CA GLY A 257 -6.31 19.36 5.57
C GLY A 257 -5.67 18.15 4.88
N GLY A 258 -6.44 17.09 4.61
CA GLY A 258 -5.94 15.87 4.00
C GLY A 258 -6.05 15.91 2.48
N TYR A 259 -5.28 15.05 1.82
CA TYR A 259 -5.42 14.80 0.39
C TYR A 259 -5.43 13.31 0.06
N LEU A 260 -5.86 12.97 -1.15
CA LEU A 260 -5.74 11.65 -1.75
C LEU A 260 -5.38 11.77 -3.23
N ARG A 261 -4.29 11.13 -3.63
CA ARG A 261 -3.90 10.96 -5.04
C ARG A 261 -4.90 10.02 -5.71
N THR A 262 -5.49 10.46 -6.81
CA THR A 262 -6.63 9.77 -7.42
C THR A 262 -6.44 9.66 -8.93
N VAL A 263 -6.55 8.42 -9.44
CA VAL A 263 -6.56 8.13 -10.88
C VAL A 263 -7.98 8.22 -11.42
N TYR A 264 -8.17 8.88 -12.57
CA TYR A 264 -9.43 8.96 -13.29
C TYR A 264 -9.40 7.95 -14.44
N ALA A 265 -10.21 6.89 -14.30
CA ALA A 265 -10.12 5.71 -15.14
C ALA A 265 -10.38 5.95 -16.63
N ASP A 266 -11.17 6.97 -16.97
CA ASP A 266 -11.49 7.32 -18.36
C ASP A 266 -10.29 7.96 -19.08
N ASP A 267 -9.40 8.61 -18.33
CA ASP A 267 -8.23 9.34 -18.83
C ASP A 267 -6.94 8.51 -18.64
N ALA A 268 -7.00 7.45 -17.82
CA ALA A 268 -5.86 6.61 -17.47
C ALA A 268 -5.45 5.64 -18.59
N LEU A 269 -4.19 5.23 -18.56
CA LEU A 269 -3.68 4.20 -19.46
C LEU A 269 -4.20 2.82 -19.05
N ALA A 270 -4.28 1.93 -20.03
CA ALA A 270 -4.61 0.53 -19.84
C ALA A 270 -3.49 -0.35 -20.42
N PRO A 271 -3.17 -1.51 -19.78
CA PRO A 271 -3.78 -2.04 -18.55
C PRO A 271 -3.43 -1.25 -17.28
N PHE A 272 -4.31 -1.32 -16.27
CA PHE A 272 -4.18 -0.59 -15.00
C PHE A 272 -3.54 -1.45 -13.89
N SER A 273 -2.69 -0.85 -13.07
CA SER A 273 -2.14 -1.45 -11.84
C SER A 273 -1.95 -0.36 -10.79
N PHE A 274 -2.58 -0.51 -9.62
CA PHE A 274 -2.40 0.44 -8.52
C PHE A 274 -0.94 0.57 -8.09
N GLU A 275 -0.16 -0.52 -8.17
CA GLU A 275 1.27 -0.50 -7.87
C GLU A 275 2.06 0.41 -8.80
N VAL A 276 1.75 0.38 -10.11
CA VAL A 276 2.37 1.30 -11.07
C VAL A 276 1.88 2.72 -10.84
N GLU A 277 0.57 2.93 -10.70
CA GLU A 277 0.02 4.26 -10.50
C GLU A 277 0.51 4.93 -9.22
N ASP A 278 0.70 4.18 -8.13
CA ASP A 278 1.26 4.70 -6.87
C ASP A 278 2.65 5.30 -7.07
N VAL A 279 3.48 4.66 -7.90
CA VAL A 279 4.82 5.14 -8.25
C VAL A 279 4.77 6.36 -9.19
N ILE A 280 3.86 6.36 -10.17
CA ILE A 280 3.63 7.51 -11.07
C ILE A 280 3.16 8.72 -10.29
N MET A 281 2.22 8.53 -9.37
CA MET A 281 1.62 9.61 -8.59
C MET A 281 2.52 10.11 -7.46
N ALA A 282 3.70 9.53 -7.21
CA ALA A 282 4.59 9.95 -6.13
C ALA A 282 4.94 11.45 -6.16
N ARG A 283 5.05 12.05 -7.37
CA ARG A 283 5.28 13.50 -7.51
C ARG A 283 4.14 14.37 -6.95
N LEU A 284 2.92 13.83 -6.90
CA LEU A 284 1.74 14.55 -6.42
C LEU A 284 1.80 14.82 -4.92
N ASP A 285 2.52 13.99 -4.15
CA ASP A 285 2.71 14.20 -2.72
C ASP A 285 3.50 15.48 -2.43
N ALA A 286 4.53 15.77 -3.23
CA ALA A 286 5.29 17.02 -3.11
C ALA A 286 4.42 18.25 -3.46
N ILE A 287 3.63 18.15 -4.53
CA ILE A 287 2.69 19.22 -4.94
C ILE A 287 1.63 19.46 -3.87
N ALA A 288 1.15 18.41 -3.20
CA ALA A 288 0.20 18.53 -2.10
C ALA A 288 0.86 19.21 -0.89
N ALA A 289 2.05 18.77 -0.48
CA ALA A 289 2.77 19.31 0.67
C ALA A 289 3.11 20.81 0.54
N GLU A 290 3.41 21.30 -0.67
CA GLU A 290 3.65 22.73 -0.92
C GLU A 290 2.40 23.61 -0.70
N ARG A 291 1.21 23.01 -0.67
CA ARG A 291 -0.08 23.72 -0.62
C ARG A 291 -0.73 23.73 0.77
N GLY A 292 -0.13 23.06 1.75
CA GLY A 292 -0.64 22.90 3.12
C GLY A 292 -1.54 21.69 3.29
#